data_AF-A0A7R7VXS6-F1
#
_entry.id   AF-A0A7R7VXS6-F1
#
_cell.length_a   1.000
_cell.length_b   1.000
_cell.length_c   1.000
_cell.angle_alpha   90.00
_cell.angle_beta   90.00
_cell.angle_gamma   90.00
#
_symmetry.space_group_name_H-M   'P 1'
#
loop_
_entity.id
_entity.type
_entity.pdbx_description
1 polymer ?
#
loop_
_entity_poly.entity_id
_entity_poly.type
_entity_poly.pdbx_seq_one_letter_code
_entity_poly.pdbx_strand_id
1 'polypeptide(L)'
;MFANRSLPLLRNFSLGVLTPQRSIVQATGTGTYRSLATMASDPSTYKLNHTMLRVKDPKRSVEFYKYLGLSQIQQLDFPENKFSLYFLAYNGPSSLQGDRHWTDRNGVVELTHNYGTESDPNYSVVNGNTEPYRGFGHLAVSVDNIEEACKRLEDAGYAFQKKLTDGRMRNIAFVKDPDGYWVEIIRRRDEDFAAATTDPSTYRLNHTMLRVKSAETSLKFYQEVMGMTLVRTSENKDAGFNLYFLAYPKSNPQLQEDARNPVAEWEGILELTWNYGTEKQEGNVYHNGNTEPQGFGHICISVDDLNAACDRFEGLNVNWKKRLTDGRMRNVAFILDPDNYWIEVIQNETLKRTSNW
;
A
#
# COMPACT_ATOMS: atom_id res chain seq x y z
N MET A 1 5.71 30.67 59.28
CA MET A 1 4.42 30.16 59.81
C MET A 1 4.11 28.83 59.12
N PHE A 2 4.09 27.77 59.94
CA PHE A 2 3.51 26.42 59.76
C PHE A 2 3.91 25.61 58.50
N ALA A 3 4.92 24.74 58.56
CA ALA A 3 4.96 23.38 59.16
C ALA A 3 4.19 22.34 58.28
N ASN A 4 4.85 21.54 57.45
CA ASN A 4 5.61 20.32 57.75
C ASN A 4 4.80 19.26 58.53
N ARG A 5 4.30 18.24 57.83
CA ARG A 5 3.86 16.94 58.40
C ARG A 5 4.12 15.80 57.43
N SER A 6 5.26 15.15 57.63
CA SER A 6 5.57 13.76 57.33
C SER A 6 4.86 12.80 58.29
N LEU A 7 4.56 11.57 57.85
CA LEU A 7 4.41 10.28 58.60
C LEU A 7 3.73 9.23 57.67
N PRO A 8 3.85 7.90 57.88
CA PRO A 8 4.99 7.10 58.33
C PRO A 8 5.30 5.88 57.41
N LEU A 9 6.54 5.40 57.50
CA LEU A 9 6.99 4.08 57.06
C LEU A 9 6.25 2.95 57.81
N LEU A 10 5.78 1.93 57.08
CA LEU A 10 5.33 0.65 57.63
C LEU A 10 6.08 -0.52 56.97
N ARG A 11 7.06 -1.00 57.73
CA ARG A 11 7.40 -2.40 58.07
C ARG A 11 7.37 -3.49 56.98
N ASN A 12 8.60 -3.92 56.67
CA ASN A 12 9.09 -5.30 56.53
C ASN A 12 8.04 -6.42 56.62
N PHE A 13 7.77 -7.06 55.48
CA PHE A 13 7.33 -8.45 55.44
C PHE A 13 8.49 -9.34 55.01
N SER A 14 8.87 -10.25 55.91
CA SER A 14 9.81 -11.35 55.70
C SER A 14 9.23 -12.32 54.67
N LEU A 15 9.82 -12.43 53.47
CA LEU A 15 9.59 -13.58 52.60
C LEU A 15 10.34 -14.78 53.17
N GLY A 16 9.59 -15.68 53.81
CA GLY A 16 10.07 -17.02 54.12
C GLY A 16 10.37 -17.78 52.83
N VAL A 17 11.58 -18.33 52.76
CA VAL A 17 12.04 -19.24 51.71
C VAL A 17 11.21 -20.52 51.78
N LEU A 18 10.31 -20.73 50.82
CA LEU A 18 9.64 -22.01 50.59
C LEU A 18 10.44 -22.80 49.55
N THR A 19 11.17 -23.80 50.03
CA THR A 19 11.73 -24.89 49.22
C THR A 19 10.62 -25.65 48.48
N PRO A 20 10.74 -25.93 47.17
CA PRO A 20 9.77 -26.76 46.48
C PRO A 20 10.03 -28.25 46.80
N GLN A 21 9.09 -28.87 47.52
CA GLN A 21 8.98 -30.33 47.58
C GLN A 21 8.62 -30.87 46.18
N ARG A 22 9.49 -31.74 45.64
CA ARG A 22 9.17 -32.53 44.45
C ARG A 22 8.11 -33.58 44.80
N SER A 23 6.87 -33.36 44.38
CA SER A 23 5.88 -34.43 44.26
C SER A 23 5.97 -35.05 42.88
N ILE A 24 6.45 -36.29 42.81
CA ILE A 24 6.36 -37.13 41.62
C ILE A 24 4.90 -37.58 41.50
N VAL A 25 4.16 -37.01 40.55
CA VAL A 25 2.89 -37.57 40.10
C VAL A 25 3.16 -38.24 38.76
N GLN A 26 3.17 -39.57 38.76
CA GLN A 26 3.06 -40.37 37.54
C GLN A 26 1.65 -40.17 36.98
N ALA A 27 1.54 -39.41 35.89
CA ALA A 27 0.34 -39.36 35.07
C ALA A 27 0.60 -40.16 33.79
N THR A 28 0.08 -41.38 33.77
CA THR A 28 -0.13 -42.17 32.56
C THR A 28 -1.22 -41.50 31.73
N GLY A 29 -0.82 -40.85 30.64
CA GLY A 29 -1.76 -40.26 29.69
C GLY A 29 -1.04 -39.92 28.40
N THR A 30 -1.22 -40.74 27.36
CA THR A 30 -0.87 -40.44 25.98
C THR A 30 -1.81 -39.36 25.44
N GLY A 31 -1.63 -38.14 25.91
CA GLY A 31 -2.20 -36.94 25.31
C GLY A 31 -1.15 -36.37 24.37
N THR A 32 -1.40 -36.45 23.06
CA THR A 32 -0.70 -35.61 22.09
C THR A 32 -1.07 -34.15 22.40
N TYR A 33 -0.28 -33.49 23.22
CA TYR A 33 -0.22 -32.04 23.24
C TYR A 33 0.29 -31.63 21.86
N ARG A 34 -0.62 -31.42 20.91
CA ARG A 34 -0.35 -30.52 19.80
C ARG A 34 -0.09 -29.17 20.45
N SER A 35 1.18 -28.84 20.62
CA SER A 35 1.61 -27.46 20.68
C SER A 35 0.88 -26.74 19.54
N LEU A 36 -0.04 -25.84 19.88
CA LEU A 36 -0.48 -24.80 18.94
C LEU A 36 0.74 -23.89 18.78
N ALA A 37 1.74 -24.35 18.04
CA ALA A 37 2.72 -23.45 17.48
C ALA A 37 1.92 -22.51 16.60
N THR A 38 1.74 -21.27 17.05
CA THR A 38 1.37 -20.16 16.17
C THR A 38 2.37 -20.21 15.03
N MET A 39 1.90 -20.59 13.84
CA MET A 39 2.79 -20.61 12.67
C MET A 39 3.27 -19.18 12.48
N ALA A 40 4.58 -19.00 12.41
CA ALA A 40 5.15 -17.70 12.08
C ALA A 40 4.59 -17.26 10.73
N SER A 41 4.25 -15.98 10.62
CA SER A 41 3.77 -15.40 9.37
C SER A 41 4.85 -15.53 8.29
N ASP A 42 4.46 -15.93 7.07
CA ASP A 42 5.32 -16.09 5.90
C ASP A 42 5.17 -14.87 4.96
N PRO A 43 6.11 -13.93 4.95
CA PRO A 43 6.04 -12.75 4.09
C PRO A 43 6.01 -13.07 2.59
N SER A 44 6.41 -14.28 2.18
CA SER A 44 6.35 -14.67 0.76
C SER A 44 4.92 -14.89 0.24
N THR A 45 3.94 -14.95 1.15
CA THR A 45 2.50 -15.05 0.84
C THR A 45 1.79 -13.70 0.82
N TYR A 46 2.47 -12.63 1.24
CA TYR A 46 1.88 -11.29 1.32
C TYR A 46 1.57 -10.74 -0.07
N LYS A 47 0.71 -9.72 -0.11
CA LYS A 47 0.31 -9.01 -1.32
C LYS A 47 0.33 -7.51 -1.10
N LEU A 48 0.82 -6.74 -2.07
CA LEU A 48 0.59 -5.29 -2.10
C LEU A 48 -0.84 -5.09 -2.60
N ASN A 49 -1.76 -4.96 -1.65
CA ASN A 49 -3.18 -5.06 -1.92
C ASN A 49 -3.72 -3.78 -2.56
N HIS A 50 -3.79 -2.70 -1.80
CA HIS A 50 -4.39 -1.47 -2.29
C HIS A 50 -3.53 -0.23 -2.05
N THR A 51 -3.85 0.82 -2.80
CA THR A 51 -3.39 2.19 -2.58
C THR A 51 -4.59 3.07 -2.31
N MET A 52 -4.58 3.73 -1.16
CA MET A 52 -5.65 4.61 -0.73
C MET A 52 -5.40 6.04 -1.18
N LEU A 53 -6.38 6.62 -1.88
CA LEU A 53 -6.43 8.02 -2.26
C LEU A 53 -7.67 8.68 -1.66
N ARG A 54 -7.51 9.82 -0.99
CA ARG A 54 -8.64 10.69 -0.64
C ARG A 54 -9.14 11.38 -1.90
N VAL A 55 -10.45 11.39 -2.09
CA VAL A 55 -11.12 12.00 -3.25
C VAL A 55 -12.20 12.97 -2.80
N LYS A 56 -12.39 14.03 -3.58
CA LYS A 56 -13.43 15.03 -3.32
C LYS A 56 -14.82 14.49 -3.62
N ASP A 57 -15.00 13.88 -4.79
CA ASP A 57 -16.29 13.37 -5.25
C ASP A 57 -16.12 11.93 -5.75
N PRO A 58 -16.60 10.93 -4.98
CA PRO A 58 -16.40 9.53 -5.33
C PRO A 58 -17.09 9.18 -6.64
N LYS A 59 -18.17 9.86 -7.04
CA LYS A 59 -18.85 9.58 -8.31
C LYS A 59 -17.93 9.87 -9.49
N ARG A 60 -17.26 11.02 -9.48
CA ARG A 60 -16.32 11.41 -10.54
C ARG A 60 -15.13 10.45 -10.57
N SER A 61 -14.55 10.15 -9.41
CA SER A 61 -13.35 9.31 -9.31
C SER A 61 -13.65 7.85 -9.67
N VAL A 62 -14.75 7.27 -9.19
CA VAL A 62 -15.18 5.92 -9.58
C VAL A 62 -15.39 5.81 -11.08
N GLU A 63 -16.04 6.78 -11.72
CA GLU A 63 -16.26 6.75 -13.18
C GLU A 63 -14.96 6.87 -13.98
N PHE A 64 -14.00 7.68 -13.52
CA PHE A 64 -12.67 7.75 -14.12
C PHE A 64 -11.94 6.39 -14.07
N TYR A 65 -11.88 5.75 -12.90
CA TYR A 65 -11.20 4.46 -12.77
C TYR A 65 -11.95 3.33 -13.50
N LYS A 66 -13.28 3.38 -13.59
CA LYS A 66 -14.05 2.50 -14.50
C LYS A 66 -13.72 2.73 -15.95
N TYR A 67 -13.50 3.99 -16.36
CA TYR A 67 -13.05 4.30 -17.70
C TYR A 67 -11.64 3.75 -17.98
N LEU A 68 -10.79 3.58 -16.96
CA LEU A 68 -9.53 2.84 -17.06
C LEU A 68 -9.69 1.31 -17.04
N GLY A 69 -10.93 0.80 -16.99
CA GLY A 69 -11.24 -0.64 -17.03
C GLY A 69 -11.38 -1.31 -15.67
N LEU A 70 -11.28 -0.58 -14.56
CA LEU A 70 -11.45 -1.16 -13.22
C LEU A 70 -12.94 -1.38 -12.93
N SER A 71 -13.27 -2.43 -12.19
CA SER A 71 -14.59 -2.65 -11.60
C SER A 71 -14.58 -2.18 -10.14
N GLN A 72 -15.67 -1.58 -9.67
CA GLN A 72 -15.88 -1.41 -8.22
C GLN A 72 -16.21 -2.79 -7.63
N ILE A 73 -15.31 -3.32 -6.83
CA ILE A 73 -15.38 -4.70 -6.28
C ILE A 73 -15.87 -4.74 -4.83
N GLN A 74 -15.80 -3.62 -4.11
CA GLN A 74 -16.32 -3.50 -2.74
C GLN A 74 -16.62 -2.03 -2.41
N GLN A 75 -17.55 -1.83 -1.49
CA GLN A 75 -17.79 -0.55 -0.83
C GLN A 75 -18.02 -0.77 0.66
N LEU A 76 -17.40 0.06 1.49
CA LEU A 76 -17.60 0.06 2.94
C LEU A 76 -18.07 1.44 3.38
N ASP A 77 -19.22 1.52 4.04
CA ASP A 77 -19.81 2.78 4.49
C ASP A 77 -19.70 2.92 6.02
N PHE A 78 -19.20 4.07 6.48
CA PHE A 78 -19.03 4.38 7.89
C PHE A 78 -19.81 5.65 8.25
N PRO A 79 -21.16 5.61 8.23
CA PRO A 79 -21.99 6.80 8.42
C PRO A 79 -21.78 7.46 9.79
N GLU A 80 -21.49 6.67 10.83
CA GLU A 80 -21.16 7.19 12.17
C GLU A 80 -19.86 8.01 12.18
N ASN A 81 -18.92 7.70 11.29
CA ASN A 81 -17.65 8.40 11.13
C ASN A 81 -17.61 9.35 9.93
N LYS A 82 -18.71 9.45 9.17
CA LYS A 82 -18.90 10.34 8.01
C LYS A 82 -17.90 10.13 6.87
N PHE A 83 -17.61 8.87 6.54
CA PHE A 83 -16.83 8.55 5.34
C PHE A 83 -17.27 7.23 4.70
N SER A 84 -16.90 7.03 3.45
CA SER A 84 -17.08 5.78 2.69
C SER A 84 -15.79 5.42 1.95
N LEU A 85 -15.57 4.12 1.77
CA LEU A 85 -14.45 3.54 1.04
C LEU A 85 -14.96 2.81 -0.20
N TYR A 86 -14.33 3.05 -1.35
CA TYR A 86 -14.67 2.40 -2.62
C TYR A 86 -13.44 1.67 -3.15
N PHE A 87 -13.53 0.35 -3.31
CA PHE A 87 -12.42 -0.48 -3.77
C PHE A 87 -12.62 -0.83 -5.24
N LEU A 88 -11.63 -0.52 -6.08
CA LEU A 88 -11.65 -0.78 -7.51
C LEU A 88 -10.45 -1.61 -7.96
N ALA A 89 -10.68 -2.59 -8.83
CA ALA A 89 -9.62 -3.42 -9.41
C ALA A 89 -10.04 -3.99 -10.77
N TYR A 90 -9.09 -4.48 -11.55
CA TYR A 90 -9.41 -5.28 -12.72
C TYR A 90 -10.10 -6.59 -12.32
N ASN A 91 -11.20 -6.93 -13.00
CA ASN A 91 -12.06 -8.06 -12.67
C ASN A 91 -12.45 -8.86 -13.92
N GLY A 92 -12.88 -10.11 -13.76
CA GLY A 92 -13.30 -10.98 -14.87
C GLY A 92 -12.17 -11.77 -15.56
N PRO A 93 -12.44 -12.42 -16.70
CA PRO A 93 -11.56 -13.45 -17.29
C PRO A 93 -10.17 -12.97 -17.71
N SER A 94 -10.03 -11.70 -18.07
CA SER A 94 -8.77 -11.08 -18.48
C SER A 94 -7.97 -10.51 -17.31
N SER A 95 -8.56 -10.44 -16.12
CA SER A 95 -7.90 -9.96 -14.89
C SER A 95 -6.91 -10.99 -14.38
N LEU A 96 -5.76 -10.50 -13.88
CA LEU A 96 -4.76 -11.36 -13.26
C LEU A 96 -5.25 -11.94 -11.91
N GLN A 97 -6.13 -11.23 -11.20
CA GLN A 97 -6.71 -11.70 -9.93
C GLN A 97 -8.09 -12.34 -10.08
N GLY A 98 -8.73 -12.25 -11.25
CA GLY A 98 -10.09 -12.73 -11.47
C GLY A 98 -11.08 -12.14 -10.46
N ASP A 99 -11.98 -12.98 -9.93
CA ASP A 99 -13.02 -12.60 -8.97
C ASP A 99 -12.64 -12.86 -7.49
N ARG A 100 -11.33 -12.87 -7.17
CA ARG A 100 -10.84 -13.07 -5.79
C ARG A 100 -11.44 -12.06 -4.81
N HIS A 101 -11.53 -12.44 -3.53
CA HIS A 101 -11.92 -11.52 -2.46
C HIS A 101 -11.01 -10.28 -2.48
N TRP A 102 -11.53 -9.08 -2.15
CA TRP A 102 -10.77 -7.83 -2.32
C TRP A 102 -9.47 -7.78 -1.51
N THR A 103 -9.42 -8.44 -0.35
CA THR A 103 -8.20 -8.62 0.47
C THR A 103 -7.21 -9.65 -0.10
N ASP A 104 -7.60 -10.46 -1.08
CA ASP A 104 -6.78 -11.50 -1.72
C ASP A 104 -6.30 -11.07 -3.13
N ARG A 105 -6.14 -9.77 -3.34
CA ARG A 105 -5.69 -9.19 -4.62
C ARG A 105 -4.37 -8.45 -4.48
N ASN A 106 -3.64 -8.37 -5.58
CA ASN A 106 -2.69 -7.29 -5.81
C ASN A 106 -3.39 -6.19 -6.60
N GLY A 107 -2.93 -4.95 -6.47
CA GLY A 107 -3.35 -3.87 -7.35
C GLY A 107 -4.83 -3.51 -7.25
N VAL A 108 -5.22 -2.92 -6.12
CA VAL A 108 -6.53 -2.34 -5.87
C VAL A 108 -6.38 -0.82 -5.62
N VAL A 109 -7.30 -0.02 -6.13
CA VAL A 109 -7.43 1.40 -5.73
C VAL A 109 -8.50 1.48 -4.64
N GLU A 110 -8.15 2.03 -3.49
CA GLU A 110 -9.12 2.42 -2.48
C GLU A 110 -9.35 3.92 -2.56
N LEU A 111 -10.59 4.34 -2.78
CA LEU A 111 -10.97 5.74 -2.74
C LEU A 111 -11.66 6.01 -1.41
N THR A 112 -11.13 6.95 -0.64
CA THR A 112 -11.78 7.43 0.59
C THR A 112 -12.47 8.75 0.34
N HIS A 113 -13.76 8.77 0.60
CA HIS A 113 -14.58 9.97 0.53
C HIS A 113 -15.04 10.37 1.93
N ASN A 114 -14.71 11.59 2.34
CA ASN A 114 -15.26 12.19 3.56
C ASN A 114 -16.53 12.96 3.19
N TYR A 115 -17.64 12.71 3.91
CA TYR A 115 -18.95 13.23 3.53
C TYR A 115 -18.98 14.77 3.54
N GLY A 116 -19.59 15.34 2.51
CA GLY A 116 -19.74 16.78 2.32
C GLY A 116 -18.63 17.42 1.48
N THR A 117 -17.49 16.75 1.31
CA THR A 117 -16.37 17.26 0.48
C THR A 117 -16.75 17.44 -0.99
N GLU A 118 -17.68 16.62 -1.50
CA GLU A 118 -18.19 16.65 -2.87
C GLU A 118 -18.95 17.94 -3.18
N SER A 119 -19.50 18.59 -2.14
CA SER A 119 -20.26 19.83 -2.25
C SER A 119 -19.51 21.06 -1.76
N ASP A 120 -18.31 20.89 -1.20
CA ASP A 120 -17.49 22.00 -0.70
C ASP A 120 -16.62 22.57 -1.84
N PRO A 121 -16.85 23.81 -2.30
CA PRO A 121 -16.04 24.42 -3.36
C PRO A 121 -14.58 24.66 -2.94
N ASN A 122 -14.28 24.72 -1.64
CA ASN A 122 -12.94 25.00 -1.12
C ASN A 122 -12.16 23.73 -0.77
N TYR A 123 -12.82 22.57 -0.73
CA TYR A 123 -12.12 21.31 -0.49
C TYR A 123 -11.27 20.93 -1.71
N SER A 124 -10.01 20.61 -1.44
CA SER A 124 -9.05 20.06 -2.40
C SER A 124 -8.10 19.11 -1.68
N VAL A 125 -7.64 18.09 -2.37
CA VAL A 125 -6.56 17.21 -1.91
C VAL A 125 -5.23 17.61 -2.55
N VAL A 126 -4.13 17.24 -1.92
CA VAL A 126 -2.81 17.32 -2.57
C VAL A 126 -2.48 16.05 -3.32
N ASN A 127 -2.07 16.21 -4.57
CA ASN A 127 -1.76 15.09 -5.46
C ASN A 127 -0.37 14.48 -5.28
N GLY A 128 0.44 15.00 -4.34
CA GLY A 128 1.79 14.51 -4.09
C GLY A 128 2.88 14.95 -5.09
N ASN A 129 2.54 15.81 -6.08
CA ASN A 129 3.46 16.21 -7.14
C ASN A 129 3.73 17.72 -7.21
N THR A 130 3.10 18.51 -6.36
CA THR A 130 3.25 19.97 -6.34
C THR A 130 3.92 20.39 -5.04
N GLU A 131 4.94 21.26 -5.12
CA GLU A 131 5.58 21.83 -3.94
C GLU A 131 4.58 22.66 -3.11
N PRO A 132 4.69 22.67 -1.77
CA PRO A 132 5.67 21.97 -0.94
C PRO A 132 5.28 20.51 -0.57
N TYR A 133 4.24 19.95 -1.19
CA TYR A 133 3.61 18.70 -0.75
C TYR A 133 3.99 17.50 -1.61
N ARG A 134 5.25 17.42 -2.04
CA ARG A 134 5.72 16.28 -2.85
C ARG A 134 5.88 15.03 -2.01
N GLY A 135 5.43 13.89 -2.51
CA GLY A 135 5.62 12.60 -1.86
C GLY A 135 5.12 11.46 -2.72
N PHE A 136 3.84 11.13 -2.63
CA PHE A 136 3.16 10.25 -3.59
C PHE A 136 3.40 10.72 -5.03
N GLY A 137 3.85 9.82 -5.89
CA GLY A 137 4.11 10.10 -7.30
C GLY A 137 2.88 9.85 -8.15
N HIS A 138 2.52 8.59 -8.30
CA HIS A 138 1.47 8.19 -9.22
C HIS A 138 0.99 6.77 -8.94
N LEU A 139 -0.19 6.46 -9.44
CA LEU A 139 -0.53 5.09 -9.81
C LEU A 139 -0.05 4.84 -11.23
N ALA A 140 0.15 3.59 -11.62
CA ALA A 140 0.44 3.23 -12.99
C ALA A 140 -0.47 2.12 -13.50
N VAL A 141 -0.87 2.26 -14.75
CA VAL A 141 -1.66 1.29 -15.49
C VAL A 141 -0.87 0.83 -16.71
N SER A 142 -0.59 -0.46 -16.76
CA SER A 142 -0.05 -1.07 -17.97
C SER A 142 -1.17 -1.39 -18.94
N VAL A 143 -1.02 -0.96 -20.19
CA VAL A 143 -2.02 -1.11 -21.26
C VAL A 143 -1.51 -1.97 -22.41
N ASP A 144 -2.44 -2.56 -23.15
CA ASP A 144 -2.15 -3.39 -24.33
C ASP A 144 -1.67 -2.57 -25.55
N ASN A 145 -2.18 -1.35 -25.70
CA ASN A 145 -1.75 -0.44 -26.75
C ASN A 145 -1.75 0.99 -26.21
N ILE A 146 -0.57 1.58 -26.01
CA ILE A 146 -0.46 2.87 -25.32
C ILE A 146 -0.99 4.04 -26.14
N GLU A 147 -0.78 4.03 -27.46
CA GLU A 147 -1.30 5.06 -28.37
C GLU A 147 -2.83 5.06 -28.35
N GLU A 148 -3.46 3.89 -28.53
CA GLU A 148 -4.92 3.76 -28.55
C GLU A 148 -5.53 4.02 -27.16
N ALA A 149 -4.86 3.60 -26.08
CA ALA A 149 -5.26 3.93 -24.71
C ALA A 149 -5.25 5.43 -24.45
N CYS A 150 -4.16 6.13 -24.81
CA CYS A 150 -4.06 7.57 -24.64
C CYS A 150 -5.07 8.29 -25.52
N LYS A 151 -5.23 7.89 -26.78
CA LYS A 151 -6.24 8.46 -27.68
C LYS A 151 -7.65 8.33 -27.10
N ARG A 152 -8.02 7.15 -26.61
CA ARG A 152 -9.32 6.90 -25.98
C ARG A 152 -9.54 7.80 -24.76
N LEU A 153 -8.53 8.00 -23.91
CA LEU A 153 -8.59 8.90 -22.76
C LEU A 153 -8.73 10.38 -23.17
N GLU A 154 -7.99 10.81 -24.20
CA GLU A 154 -8.07 12.17 -24.74
C GLU A 154 -9.42 12.45 -25.40
N ASP A 155 -9.95 11.51 -26.19
CA ASP A 155 -11.26 11.62 -26.85
C ASP A 155 -12.40 11.71 -25.82
N ALA A 156 -12.22 11.12 -24.63
CA ALA A 156 -13.14 11.24 -23.50
C ALA A 156 -12.99 12.55 -22.70
N GLY A 157 -12.00 13.39 -23.04
CA GLY A 157 -11.77 14.69 -22.42
C GLY A 157 -10.97 14.65 -21.12
N TYR A 158 -10.31 13.53 -20.78
CA TYR A 158 -9.46 13.48 -19.60
C TYR A 158 -8.20 14.32 -19.78
N ALA A 159 -7.84 15.07 -18.74
CA ALA A 159 -6.66 15.92 -18.75
C ALA A 159 -5.38 15.10 -18.62
N PHE A 160 -4.31 15.54 -19.27
CA PHE A 160 -2.98 14.92 -19.15
C PHE A 160 -2.03 15.88 -18.43
N GLN A 161 -1.19 15.33 -17.56
CA GLN A 161 0.03 16.00 -17.11
C GLN A 161 1.11 15.96 -18.20
N LYS A 162 1.18 14.84 -18.93
CA LYS A 162 2.12 14.63 -20.02
C LYS A 162 1.51 13.68 -21.04
N LYS A 163 1.41 14.09 -22.30
CA LYS A 163 1.01 13.24 -23.42
C LYS A 163 2.19 12.48 -24.02
N LEU A 164 1.92 11.48 -24.86
CA LEU A 164 2.95 10.77 -25.62
C LEU A 164 3.68 11.69 -26.62
N THR A 165 2.99 12.71 -27.11
CA THR A 165 3.53 13.70 -28.06
C THR A 165 4.39 14.78 -27.37
N ASP A 166 4.36 14.85 -26.05
CA ASP A 166 5.10 15.85 -25.28
C ASP A 166 6.54 15.42 -25.03
N GLY A 167 7.48 16.32 -25.36
CA GLY A 167 8.91 16.11 -25.14
C GLY A 167 9.52 15.00 -26.01
N ARG A 168 10.68 14.49 -25.58
CA ARG A 168 11.43 13.44 -26.31
C ARG A 168 11.01 12.03 -25.93
N MET A 169 10.48 11.85 -24.72
CA MET A 169 10.10 10.54 -24.18
C MET A 169 8.67 10.20 -24.61
N ARG A 170 8.54 9.25 -25.54
CA ARG A 170 7.26 8.88 -26.19
C ARG A 170 6.69 7.54 -25.73
N ASN A 171 7.29 6.91 -24.73
CA ASN A 171 6.90 5.58 -24.25
C ASN A 171 6.13 5.61 -22.92
N ILE A 172 5.83 6.80 -22.38
CA ILE A 172 5.02 7.01 -21.18
C ILE A 172 4.13 8.26 -21.33
N ALA A 173 2.95 8.20 -20.73
CA ALA A 173 2.03 9.32 -20.57
C ALA A 173 1.51 9.36 -19.13
N PHE A 174 1.05 10.53 -18.69
CA PHE A 174 0.43 10.72 -17.38
C PHE A 174 -0.93 11.39 -17.57
N VAL A 175 -2.00 10.63 -17.38
CA VAL A 175 -3.37 11.16 -17.31
C VAL A 175 -3.66 11.60 -15.87
N LYS A 176 -4.46 12.65 -15.70
CA LYS A 176 -4.89 13.14 -14.38
C LYS A 176 -6.26 12.57 -14.05
N ASP A 177 -6.38 12.06 -12.83
CA ASP A 177 -7.68 11.73 -12.27
C ASP A 177 -8.48 13.03 -11.92
N PRO A 178 -9.76 12.92 -11.50
CA PRO A 178 -10.60 14.08 -11.21
C PRO A 178 -10.13 15.00 -10.08
N ASP A 179 -9.25 14.50 -9.21
CA ASP A 179 -8.64 15.20 -8.07
C ASP A 179 -7.19 15.65 -8.37
N GLY A 180 -6.67 15.32 -9.55
CA GLY A 180 -5.36 15.73 -10.05
C GLY A 180 -4.21 14.79 -9.69
N TYR A 181 -4.47 13.62 -9.12
CA TYR A 181 -3.50 12.53 -9.01
C TYR A 181 -3.07 12.07 -10.40
N TRP A 182 -1.80 11.68 -10.52
CA TRP A 182 -1.26 11.22 -11.79
C TRP A 182 -1.46 9.71 -11.89
N VAL A 183 -1.90 9.27 -13.07
CA VAL A 183 -1.92 7.87 -13.48
C VAL A 183 -0.99 7.73 -14.68
N GLU A 184 0.14 7.08 -14.47
CA GLU A 184 1.08 6.73 -15.53
C GLU A 184 0.46 5.66 -16.42
N ILE A 185 0.57 5.82 -17.73
CA ILE A 185 0.20 4.83 -18.72
C ILE A 185 1.49 4.28 -19.33
N ILE A 186 1.70 2.98 -19.21
CA ILE A 186 2.87 2.26 -19.73
C ILE A 186 2.45 1.08 -20.59
N ARG A 187 3.33 0.61 -21.47
CA ARG A 187 3.08 -0.62 -22.24
C ARG A 187 3.20 -1.86 -21.35
N ARG A 188 2.35 -2.85 -21.59
CA ARG A 188 2.43 -4.20 -20.98
C ARG A 188 3.60 -5.04 -21.51
N ARG A 189 4.09 -4.74 -22.71
CA ARG A 189 5.21 -5.42 -23.38
C ARG A 189 6.10 -4.42 -24.09
N ASP A 190 7.21 -4.89 -24.64
CA ASP A 190 8.14 -4.03 -25.39
C ASP A 190 7.50 -3.42 -26.64
N GLU A 191 6.56 -4.15 -27.25
CA GLU A 191 5.73 -3.70 -28.37
C GLU A 191 4.25 -3.75 -28.00
N ASP A 192 3.47 -2.84 -28.60
CA ASP A 192 2.01 -2.85 -28.44
C ASP A 192 1.41 -4.11 -29.07
N PHE A 193 0.27 -4.54 -28.53
CA PHE A 193 -0.49 -5.62 -29.14
C PHE A 193 -1.01 -5.13 -30.51
N ALA A 194 -0.95 -6.00 -31.52
CA ALA A 194 -1.26 -5.66 -32.93
C ALA A 194 -2.74 -5.32 -33.22
N ALA A 195 -3.52 -4.97 -32.20
CA ALA A 195 -4.91 -4.57 -32.32
C ALA A 195 -5.02 -3.09 -32.73
N ALA A 196 -6.02 -2.79 -33.56
CA ALA A 196 -6.36 -1.42 -33.99
C ALA A 196 -7.10 -0.60 -32.91
N THR A 197 -7.38 -1.22 -31.76
CA THR A 197 -8.04 -0.62 -30.61
C THR A 197 -7.41 -1.18 -29.34
N THR A 198 -7.65 -0.50 -28.23
CA THR A 198 -7.28 -0.97 -26.90
C THR A 198 -8.44 -1.69 -26.19
N ASP A 199 -8.15 -2.73 -25.40
CA ASP A 199 -9.11 -3.39 -24.52
C ASP A 199 -8.77 -3.14 -23.03
N PRO A 200 -9.51 -2.21 -22.35
CA PRO A 200 -9.31 -1.92 -20.94
C PRO A 200 -9.47 -3.12 -20.00
N SER A 201 -10.17 -4.19 -20.41
CA SER A 201 -10.29 -5.41 -19.58
C SER A 201 -8.95 -6.14 -19.41
N THR A 202 -7.99 -5.85 -20.28
CA THR A 202 -6.66 -6.47 -20.28
C THR A 202 -5.61 -5.65 -19.55
N TYR A 203 -5.93 -4.44 -19.08
CA TYR A 203 -4.98 -3.59 -18.40
C TYR A 203 -4.56 -4.16 -17.04
N ARG A 204 -3.50 -3.62 -16.44
CA ARG A 204 -2.97 -4.02 -15.13
C ARG A 204 -2.74 -2.80 -14.25
N LEU A 205 -3.19 -2.83 -13.00
CA LEU A 205 -2.84 -1.79 -12.03
C LEU A 205 -1.43 -2.11 -11.51
N ASN A 206 -0.44 -1.61 -12.23
CA ASN A 206 0.92 -2.11 -12.17
C ASN A 206 1.61 -1.70 -10.89
N HIS A 207 1.81 -0.40 -10.69
CA HIS A 207 2.58 0.09 -9.55
C HIS A 207 2.00 1.34 -8.90
N THR A 208 2.40 1.53 -7.65
CA THR A 208 2.23 2.74 -6.87
C THR A 208 3.60 3.35 -6.62
N MET A 209 3.78 4.62 -6.98
CA MET A 209 5.05 5.31 -6.83
C MET A 209 5.07 6.19 -5.58
N LEU A 210 6.09 6.02 -4.74
CA LEU A 210 6.39 6.89 -3.61
C LEU A 210 7.80 7.48 -3.77
N ARG A 211 7.94 8.78 -3.50
CA ARG A 211 9.26 9.40 -3.36
C ARG A 211 9.80 9.12 -1.97
N VAL A 212 11.06 8.71 -1.90
CA VAL A 212 11.74 8.36 -0.65
C VAL A 212 13.01 9.16 -0.47
N LYS A 213 13.28 9.56 0.78
CA LYS A 213 14.45 10.36 1.12
C LYS A 213 15.76 9.62 0.87
N SER A 214 15.80 8.33 1.19
CA SER A 214 17.00 7.48 1.12
C SER A 214 16.68 6.14 0.48
N ALA A 215 17.26 5.87 -0.70
CA ALA A 215 17.11 4.58 -1.34
C ALA A 215 17.57 3.43 -0.44
N GLU A 216 18.72 3.57 0.24
CA GLU A 216 19.28 2.52 1.10
C GLU A 216 18.35 2.16 2.26
N THR A 217 17.86 3.18 2.98
CA THR A 217 17.00 2.97 4.15
C THR A 217 15.65 2.38 3.75
N SER A 218 15.05 2.88 2.67
CA SER A 218 13.75 2.40 2.21
C SER A 218 13.85 0.99 1.60
N LEU A 219 14.87 0.69 0.78
CA LEU A 219 15.10 -0.66 0.26
C LEU A 219 15.27 -1.68 1.39
N LYS A 220 16.09 -1.35 2.40
CA LYS A 220 16.28 -2.21 3.57
C LYS A 220 14.96 -2.48 4.29
N PHE A 221 14.18 -1.43 4.54
CA PHE A 221 12.88 -1.57 5.20
C PHE A 221 11.93 -2.47 4.40
N TYR A 222 11.72 -2.19 3.12
CA TYR A 222 10.76 -2.97 2.33
C TYR A 222 11.21 -4.41 2.09
N GLN A 223 12.52 -4.67 2.00
CA GLN A 223 13.05 -6.03 1.86
C GLN A 223 13.03 -6.82 3.18
N GLU A 224 13.59 -6.26 4.25
CA GLU A 224 13.79 -7.00 5.51
C GLU A 224 12.55 -6.98 6.41
N VAL A 225 11.84 -5.85 6.47
CA VAL A 225 10.65 -5.68 7.30
C VAL A 225 9.42 -6.17 6.56
N MET A 226 9.16 -5.64 5.36
CA MET A 226 7.94 -5.97 4.62
C MET A 226 8.05 -7.25 3.79
N GLY A 227 9.25 -7.81 3.62
CA GLY A 227 9.47 -9.07 2.89
C GLY A 227 9.33 -8.96 1.37
N MET A 228 9.42 -7.75 0.81
CA MET A 228 9.35 -7.54 -0.64
C MET A 228 10.69 -7.90 -1.31
N THR A 229 10.62 -8.25 -2.59
CA THR A 229 11.80 -8.46 -3.44
C THR A 229 12.00 -7.26 -4.36
N LEU A 230 13.23 -6.75 -4.46
CA LEU A 230 13.61 -5.80 -5.51
C LEU A 230 13.64 -6.53 -6.85
N VAL A 231 12.68 -6.23 -7.72
CA VAL A 231 12.46 -6.95 -8.99
C VAL A 231 12.95 -6.18 -10.21
N ARG A 232 13.16 -4.87 -10.09
CA ARG A 232 13.72 -4.03 -11.15
C ARG A 232 14.35 -2.77 -10.58
N THR A 233 15.44 -2.33 -11.19
CA THR A 233 16.05 -1.01 -10.94
C THR A 233 16.14 -0.26 -12.27
N SER A 234 15.86 1.04 -12.25
CA SER A 234 16.07 1.94 -13.39
C SER A 234 16.92 3.12 -12.94
N GLU A 235 18.18 3.13 -13.37
CA GLU A 235 19.12 4.21 -13.04
C GLU A 235 19.00 5.36 -14.04
N ASN A 236 18.76 6.57 -13.56
CA ASN A 236 18.62 7.76 -14.40
C ASN A 236 19.62 8.84 -13.95
N LYS A 237 20.91 8.48 -13.97
CA LYS A 237 22.02 9.30 -13.45
C LYS A 237 22.03 10.73 -14.02
N ASP A 238 21.83 10.87 -15.32
CA ASP A 238 21.81 12.17 -15.99
C ASP A 238 20.62 13.04 -15.58
N ALA A 239 19.53 12.42 -15.12
CA ALA A 239 18.34 13.11 -14.63
C ALA A 239 18.32 13.27 -13.10
N GLY A 240 19.33 12.77 -12.39
CA GLY A 240 19.50 12.95 -10.95
C GLY A 240 18.56 12.12 -10.07
N PHE A 241 18.06 10.98 -10.55
CA PHE A 241 17.22 10.08 -9.75
C PHE A 241 17.40 8.61 -10.15
N ASN A 242 16.99 7.70 -9.26
CA ASN A 242 16.83 6.27 -9.55
C ASN A 242 15.43 5.80 -9.14
N LEU A 243 14.96 4.75 -9.81
CA LEU A 243 13.70 4.08 -9.54
C LEU A 243 13.96 2.64 -9.10
N TYR A 244 13.31 2.21 -8.03
CA TYR A 244 13.41 0.85 -7.49
C TYR A 244 12.03 0.23 -7.38
N PHE A 245 11.82 -0.92 -8.00
CA PHE A 245 10.52 -1.59 -8.05
C PHE A 245 10.56 -2.82 -7.14
N LEU A 246 9.70 -2.83 -6.12
CA LEU A 246 9.59 -3.90 -5.15
C LEU A 246 8.21 -4.55 -5.20
N ALA A 247 8.14 -5.88 -5.06
CA ALA A 247 6.89 -6.62 -5.09
C ALA A 247 6.99 -7.94 -4.33
N TYR A 248 5.88 -8.69 -4.28
CA TYR A 248 5.84 -10.09 -3.84
C TYR A 248 5.74 -11.03 -5.06
N PRO A 249 6.85 -11.61 -5.56
CA PRO A 249 6.86 -12.33 -6.84
C PRO A 249 5.90 -13.52 -6.91
N LYS A 250 5.71 -14.27 -5.82
CA LYS A 250 4.82 -15.45 -5.78
C LYS A 250 3.35 -15.12 -6.09
N SER A 251 2.97 -13.85 -5.96
CA SER A 251 1.61 -13.37 -6.19
C SER A 251 1.37 -12.87 -7.62
N ASN A 252 2.39 -12.93 -8.47
CA ASN A 252 2.39 -12.42 -9.85
C ASN A 252 2.88 -13.51 -10.85
N PRO A 253 2.69 -13.30 -12.17
CA PRO A 253 3.27 -14.17 -13.20
C PRO A 253 4.80 -14.25 -13.11
N GLN A 254 5.39 -15.20 -13.84
CA GLN A 254 6.83 -15.26 -13.98
C GLN A 254 7.39 -13.96 -14.57
N LEU A 255 8.59 -13.60 -14.12
CA LEU A 255 9.34 -12.43 -14.59
C LEU A 255 9.69 -12.62 -16.08
N GLN A 256 9.54 -11.57 -16.89
CA GLN A 256 9.95 -11.59 -18.29
C GLN A 256 11.39 -11.08 -18.42
N GLU A 257 12.38 -11.91 -18.10
CA GLU A 257 13.79 -11.49 -17.95
C GLU A 257 14.38 -10.75 -19.15
N ASP A 258 13.97 -11.11 -20.37
CA ASP A 258 14.47 -10.49 -21.61
C ASP A 258 13.72 -9.20 -22.02
N ALA A 259 12.63 -8.85 -21.35
CA ALA A 259 11.83 -7.68 -21.67
C ALA A 259 12.45 -6.39 -21.10
N ARG A 260 12.28 -5.27 -21.79
CA ARG A 260 12.74 -3.95 -21.31
C ARG A 260 12.11 -3.56 -19.97
N ASN A 261 10.85 -3.95 -19.76
CA ASN A 261 10.20 -3.88 -18.47
C ASN A 261 9.71 -5.29 -18.06
N PRO A 262 10.50 -6.04 -17.27
CA PRO A 262 10.21 -7.44 -16.96
C PRO A 262 8.96 -7.66 -16.07
N VAL A 263 8.44 -6.58 -15.48
CA VAL A 263 7.29 -6.60 -14.56
C VAL A 263 6.10 -5.79 -15.06
N ALA A 264 6.07 -5.42 -16.35
CA ALA A 264 4.98 -4.63 -16.93
C ALA A 264 3.61 -5.35 -16.90
N GLU A 265 3.61 -6.68 -16.86
CA GLU A 265 2.41 -7.53 -16.80
C GLU A 265 1.91 -7.80 -15.37
N TRP A 266 2.64 -7.34 -14.36
CA TRP A 266 2.32 -7.58 -12.94
C TRP A 266 1.35 -6.53 -12.40
N GLU A 267 0.78 -6.82 -11.23
CA GLU A 267 0.00 -5.91 -10.42
C GLU A 267 0.59 -5.81 -9.01
N GLY A 268 0.35 -4.70 -8.33
CA GLY A 268 0.79 -4.50 -6.95
C GLY A 268 2.31 -4.46 -6.80
N ILE A 269 2.94 -3.54 -7.52
CA ILE A 269 4.35 -3.18 -7.34
C ILE A 269 4.46 -1.84 -6.60
N LEU A 270 5.42 -1.74 -5.70
CA LEU A 270 5.84 -0.47 -5.11
C LEU A 270 7.03 0.07 -5.90
N GLU A 271 6.88 1.24 -6.51
CA GLU A 271 7.99 1.99 -7.09
C GLU A 271 8.49 3.03 -6.08
N LEU A 272 9.77 2.99 -5.77
CA LEU A 272 10.45 4.00 -4.97
C LEU A 272 11.27 4.91 -5.86
N THR A 273 10.98 6.20 -5.85
CA THR A 273 11.79 7.22 -6.52
C THR A 273 12.70 7.91 -5.51
N TRP A 274 14.01 7.72 -5.68
CA TRP A 274 15.01 8.45 -4.91
C TRP A 274 15.65 9.52 -5.79
N ASN A 275 15.52 10.78 -5.39
CA ASN A 275 16.18 11.92 -6.01
C ASN A 275 17.54 12.15 -5.33
N TYR A 276 18.61 12.32 -6.09
CA TYR A 276 19.95 12.35 -5.54
C TYR A 276 20.15 13.49 -4.53
N GLY A 277 20.78 13.17 -3.39
CA GLY A 277 21.10 14.13 -2.35
C GLY A 277 19.98 14.35 -1.34
N THR A 278 18.77 13.80 -1.53
CA THR A 278 17.70 13.93 -0.53
C THR A 278 18.04 13.24 0.79
N GLU A 279 18.88 12.20 0.75
CA GLU A 279 19.36 11.48 1.93
C GLU A 279 20.20 12.36 2.86
N LYS A 280 20.77 13.45 2.33
CA LYS A 280 21.61 14.40 3.07
C LYS A 280 20.81 15.58 3.63
N GLN A 281 19.54 15.73 3.25
CA GLN A 281 18.70 16.81 3.74
C GLN A 281 18.25 16.53 5.19
N GLU A 282 18.11 17.57 6.00
CA GLU A 282 17.63 17.43 7.37
C GLU A 282 16.10 17.23 7.40
N GLY A 283 15.61 16.50 8.41
CA GLY A 283 14.17 16.30 8.62
C GLY A 283 13.47 15.48 7.53
N ASN A 284 12.14 15.65 7.46
CA ASN A 284 11.30 15.01 6.45
C ASN A 284 11.40 15.78 5.13
N VAL A 285 11.70 15.06 4.04
CA VAL A 285 11.84 15.65 2.70
C VAL A 285 10.53 15.58 1.92
N TYR A 286 9.75 14.51 2.12
CA TYR A 286 8.52 14.26 1.39
C TYR A 286 7.30 14.29 2.31
N HIS A 287 6.20 14.77 1.76
CA HIS A 287 4.89 14.80 2.39
C HIS A 287 4.26 13.41 2.39
N ASN A 288 3.85 12.93 3.56
CA ASN A 288 3.30 11.58 3.73
C ASN A 288 1.84 11.41 3.27
N GLY A 289 1.19 12.51 2.85
CA GLY A 289 -0.20 12.54 2.38
C GLY A 289 -1.28 12.61 3.48
N ASN A 290 -0.91 12.38 4.75
CA ASN A 290 -1.84 12.37 5.89
C ASN A 290 -1.74 13.61 6.79
N THR A 291 -0.62 14.32 6.76
CA THR A 291 -0.53 15.67 7.32
C THR A 291 -1.32 16.65 6.46
N GLU A 292 -1.85 17.72 7.06
CA GLU A 292 -2.59 18.72 6.30
C GLU A 292 -1.67 19.56 5.41
N PRO A 293 -2.09 19.87 4.17
CA PRO A 293 -3.27 19.39 3.46
C PRO A 293 -3.16 17.91 3.05
N GLN A 294 -4.24 17.14 3.21
CA GLN A 294 -4.25 15.70 2.95
C GLN A 294 -4.42 15.31 1.47
N GLY A 295 -4.03 14.09 1.14
CA GLY A 295 -4.22 13.46 -0.16
C GLY A 295 -4.09 11.94 -0.08
N PHE A 296 -3.00 11.39 -0.64
CA PHE A 296 -2.62 9.98 -0.48
C PHE A 296 -2.76 9.52 0.99
N GLY A 297 -3.40 8.38 1.20
CA GLY A 297 -3.61 7.79 2.52
C GLY A 297 -2.51 6.81 2.89
N HIS A 298 -2.46 5.68 2.19
CA HIS A 298 -1.55 4.59 2.52
C HIS A 298 -1.40 3.63 1.35
N ILE A 299 -0.38 2.79 1.43
CA ILE A 299 -0.39 1.49 0.76
C ILE A 299 -0.86 0.44 1.77
N CYS A 300 -1.42 -0.66 1.29
CA CYS A 300 -1.83 -1.77 2.15
C CYS A 300 -1.14 -3.07 1.77
N ILE A 301 -0.65 -3.79 2.78
CA ILE A 301 -0.18 -5.15 2.66
C ILE A 301 -1.21 -6.11 3.26
N SER A 302 -1.68 -7.04 2.44
CA SER A 302 -2.50 -8.15 2.91
C SER A 302 -1.60 -9.32 3.30
N VAL A 303 -1.83 -9.89 4.49
CA VAL A 303 -0.96 -10.91 5.11
C VAL A 303 -1.69 -12.23 5.35
N ASP A 304 -0.95 -13.32 5.50
CA ASP A 304 -1.47 -14.67 5.76
C ASP A 304 -2.17 -14.82 7.12
N ASP A 305 -1.59 -14.25 8.17
CA ASP A 305 -2.15 -14.23 9.52
C ASP A 305 -1.83 -12.88 10.17
N LEU A 306 -2.84 -12.03 10.32
CA LEU A 306 -2.68 -10.66 10.82
C LEU A 306 -2.04 -10.60 12.20
N ASN A 307 -2.36 -11.53 13.10
CA ASN A 307 -1.79 -11.53 14.45
C ASN A 307 -0.32 -11.95 14.41
N ALA A 308 -0.01 -13.05 13.72
CA ALA A 308 1.38 -13.53 13.61
C ALA A 308 2.27 -12.54 12.84
N ALA A 309 1.72 -11.83 11.84
CA ALA A 309 2.41 -10.74 11.16
C ALA A 309 2.70 -9.57 12.11
N CYS A 310 1.71 -9.15 12.91
CA CYS A 310 1.91 -8.10 13.92
C CYS A 310 2.95 -8.50 14.99
N ASP A 311 2.94 -9.75 15.46
CA ASP A 311 3.96 -10.26 16.39
C ASP A 311 5.36 -10.22 15.76
N ARG A 312 5.48 -10.60 14.48
CA ARG A 312 6.74 -10.47 13.73
C ARG A 312 7.19 -9.01 13.63
N PHE A 313 6.28 -8.09 13.29
CA PHE A 313 6.59 -6.66 13.22
C PHE A 313 7.01 -6.08 14.58
N GLU A 314 6.42 -6.55 15.68
CA GLU A 314 6.87 -6.18 17.03
C GLU A 314 8.30 -6.65 17.29
N GLY A 315 8.62 -7.89 16.94
CA GLY A 315 10.00 -8.42 17.05
C GLY A 315 11.03 -7.68 16.20
N LEU A 316 10.58 -7.00 15.13
CA LEU A 316 11.41 -6.16 14.25
C LEU A 316 11.47 -4.69 14.69
N ASN A 317 10.82 -4.32 15.80
CA ASN A 317 10.77 -2.95 16.34
C ASN A 317 10.31 -1.91 15.32
N VAL A 318 9.26 -2.22 14.54
CA VAL A 318 8.72 -1.25 13.57
C VAL A 318 8.14 -0.01 14.26
N ASN A 319 8.08 1.09 13.52
CA ASN A 319 7.40 2.29 13.99
C ASN A 319 5.89 2.16 13.79
N TRP A 320 5.12 1.99 14.86
CA TRP A 320 3.68 1.79 14.79
C TRP A 320 2.92 3.12 14.71
N LYS A 321 2.03 3.23 13.72
CA LYS A 321 0.99 4.26 13.71
C LYS A 321 -0.26 3.83 14.48
N LYS A 322 -0.62 2.55 14.38
CA LYS A 322 -1.76 1.94 15.08
C LYS A 322 -1.53 0.44 15.22
N ARG A 323 -1.70 -0.09 16.44
CA ARG A 323 -1.66 -1.52 16.74
C ARG A 323 -3.06 -2.14 16.65
N LEU A 324 -3.13 -3.47 16.59
CA LEU A 324 -4.41 -4.18 16.77
C LEU A 324 -5.01 -3.91 18.15
N THR A 325 -4.17 -3.68 19.17
CA THR A 325 -4.55 -3.36 20.56
C THR A 325 -4.99 -1.90 20.76
N ASP A 326 -4.89 -1.05 19.75
CA ASP A 326 -5.29 0.35 19.84
C ASP A 326 -6.72 0.57 19.34
N GLY A 327 -7.47 1.39 20.07
CA GLY A 327 -8.84 1.74 19.71
C GLY A 327 -9.81 0.55 19.72
N ARG A 328 -10.94 0.68 18.99
CA ARG A 328 -11.98 -0.35 18.90
C ARG A 328 -11.81 -1.28 17.69
N MET A 329 -11.12 -0.82 16.66
CA MET A 329 -10.92 -1.55 15.41
C MET A 329 -9.74 -2.52 15.56
N ARG A 330 -10.03 -3.83 15.62
CA ARG A 330 -9.07 -4.91 15.91
C ARG A 330 -8.57 -5.67 14.68
N ASN A 331 -9.08 -5.34 13.50
CA ASN A 331 -8.85 -6.04 12.24
C ASN A 331 -7.90 -5.32 11.29
N VAL A 332 -7.28 -4.22 11.74
CA VAL A 332 -6.31 -3.44 10.95
C VAL A 332 -5.21 -2.89 11.85
N ALA A 333 -3.98 -2.90 11.33
CA ALA A 333 -2.85 -2.20 11.92
C ALA A 333 -2.21 -1.24 10.91
N PHE A 334 -1.48 -0.25 11.41
CA PHE A 334 -0.74 0.69 10.57
C PHE A 334 0.71 0.81 11.06
N ILE A 335 1.64 0.67 10.12
CA ILE A 335 3.09 0.83 10.31
C ILE A 335 3.54 2.08 9.55
N LEU A 336 4.52 2.80 10.07
CA LEU A 336 5.19 3.89 9.37
C LEU A 336 6.47 3.37 8.71
N ASP A 337 6.64 3.69 7.43
CA ASP A 337 7.91 3.48 6.74
C ASP A 337 8.95 4.54 7.17
N PRO A 338 10.21 4.48 6.68
CA PRO A 338 11.25 5.44 7.04
C PRO A 338 10.95 6.91 6.70
N ASP A 339 10.07 7.16 5.73
CA ASP A 339 9.62 8.49 5.29
C ASP A 339 8.27 8.89 5.93
N ASN A 340 7.75 8.07 6.86
CA ASN A 340 6.47 8.20 7.55
C ASN A 340 5.23 8.04 6.65
N TYR A 341 5.34 7.40 5.49
CA TYR A 341 4.16 6.89 4.79
C TYR A 341 3.50 5.81 5.62
N TRP A 342 2.17 5.77 5.58
CA TRP A 342 1.40 4.78 6.31
C TRP A 342 1.30 3.51 5.46
N ILE A 343 1.51 2.38 6.13
CA ILE A 343 1.32 1.04 5.58
C ILE A 343 0.23 0.37 6.39
N GLU A 344 -0.92 0.19 5.78
CA GLU A 344 -2.00 -0.60 6.35
C GLU A 344 -1.64 -2.09 6.27
N VAL A 345 -1.96 -2.85 7.32
CA VAL A 345 -1.81 -4.31 7.35
C VAL A 345 -3.17 -4.92 7.65
N ILE A 346 -3.65 -5.74 6.71
CA ILE A 346 -4.94 -6.42 6.82
C ILE A 346 -4.79 -7.92 6.64
N GLN A 347 -5.77 -8.66 7.16
CA GLN A 347 -5.86 -10.10 6.93
C GLN A 347 -6.25 -10.39 5.48
N ASN A 348 -5.55 -11.34 4.84
CA ASN A 348 -6.06 -12.01 3.66
C ASN A 348 -7.19 -12.97 4.08
N GLU A 349 -8.44 -12.54 3.90
CA GLU A 349 -9.63 -13.29 4.34
C GLU A 349 -9.85 -14.62 3.58
N THR A 350 -9.18 -14.84 2.44
CA THR A 350 -9.21 -16.12 1.72
C THR A 350 -8.29 -17.17 2.37
N LEU A 351 -7.20 -16.74 3.01
CA LEU A 351 -6.29 -17.64 3.73
C LEU A 351 -6.78 -17.94 5.14
N LYS A 352 -7.26 -16.92 5.84
CA LYS A 352 -7.82 -17.04 7.19
C LYS A 352 -8.90 -15.98 7.39
N ARG A 353 -10.13 -16.42 7.60
CA ARG A 353 -11.25 -15.51 7.85
C ARG A 353 -11.18 -14.96 9.28
N THR A 354 -11.08 -13.64 9.43
CA THR A 354 -11.01 -12.97 10.74
C THR A 354 -12.09 -11.91 10.91
N SER A 355 -12.61 -11.37 9.80
CA SER A 355 -13.55 -10.25 9.83
C SER A 355 -14.67 -10.45 8.82
N ASN A 356 -15.82 -9.84 9.11
CA ASN A 356 -16.88 -9.61 8.13
C ASN A 356 -16.84 -8.11 7.85
N TRP A 357 -16.04 -7.73 6.85
CA TRP A 357 -15.88 -6.36 6.40
C TRP A 357 -17.18 -5.81 5.83
#